data_AF-A0A7S4C251-F1
#
_entry.id   AF-A0A7S4C251-F1
#
_cell.length_a   1.000
_cell.length_b   1.000
_cell.length_c   1.000
_cell.angle_alpha   90.00
_cell.angle_beta   90.00
_cell.angle_gamma   90.00
#
_symmetry.space_group_name_H-M   'P 1'
#
loop_
_entity.id
_entity.type
_entity.pdbx_description
1 polymer ?
#
loop_
_entity_poly.entity_id
_entity_poly.type
_entity_poly.pdbx_seq_one_letter_code
_entity_poly.pdbx_strand_id
1 'polypeptide(L)'
;MNTLRKVALREGCASRLIRTSAGPGTHLQSSFLRRVFRPSTNFAPSALEAAEFQSAGAPVVSRNPNLELAAAASVHDVLAPIIRSRGLDDLFEGKRPNWWWTGLEPARCPGWTADRGLTSLAMPNLDTCSRQEVLDYFDNTWTLTELLFASLQGDAAFYLPPYHQLRHPLVFYYGHPAALYVNKFRLAGLTSKPINALFEQIFETGVDEMSWDDLSQSTTAWPSIREVHSYRKEVYVHSYRKE
;
A
#
# COMPACT_ATOMS: atom_id res chain seq x y z
N MET A 1 -0.05 19.68 60.20
CA MET A 1 -1.31 19.80 60.96
C MET A 1 -2.45 19.30 60.08
N ASN A 2 -3.18 18.27 60.57
CA ASN A 2 -4.40 17.60 60.08
C ASN A 2 -4.43 17.16 58.61
N THR A 3 -4.31 15.88 58.20
CA THR A 3 -4.77 14.56 58.70
C THR A 3 -6.29 14.40 58.81
N LEU A 4 -6.86 13.60 57.89
CA LEU A 4 -8.06 12.73 57.94
C LEU A 4 -8.08 12.04 56.55
N ARG A 5 -7.70 10.78 56.27
CA ARG A 5 -7.87 9.43 56.85
C ARG A 5 -9.32 8.93 56.95
N LYS A 6 -9.56 7.85 56.17
CA LYS A 6 -10.43 6.66 56.35
C LYS A 6 -11.48 6.50 55.24
N VAL A 7 -11.85 5.32 54.74
CA VAL A 7 -11.45 3.91 54.96
C VAL A 7 -12.07 3.09 53.82
N ALA A 8 -11.42 1.98 53.45
CA ALA A 8 -11.89 0.96 52.53
C ALA A 8 -13.07 0.15 53.09
N LEU A 9 -13.95 -0.33 52.21
CA LEU A 9 -14.75 -1.54 52.45
C LEU A 9 -14.63 -2.49 51.25
N ARG A 10 -14.26 -3.73 51.60
CA ARG A 10 -14.24 -4.95 50.78
C ARG A 10 -15.64 -5.59 50.77
N GLU A 11 -15.72 -6.69 50.01
CA GLU A 11 -16.77 -7.72 49.84
C GLU A 11 -17.46 -7.60 48.48
N GLY A 12 -17.57 -8.62 47.61
CA GLY A 12 -17.49 -10.08 47.78
C GLY A 12 -18.78 -10.71 47.25
N CYS A 13 -18.69 -11.89 46.59
CA CYS A 13 -19.79 -12.74 46.07
C CYS A 13 -20.27 -12.38 44.63
N ALA A 14 -20.12 -13.12 43.53
CA ALA A 14 -20.09 -14.55 43.12
C ALA A 14 -21.36 -15.00 42.36
N SER A 15 -21.14 -15.82 41.33
CA SER A 15 -22.09 -16.64 40.53
C SER A 15 -22.73 -15.92 39.33
N ARG A 16 -22.60 -16.41 38.09
CA ARG A 16 -23.15 -17.71 37.67
C ARG A 16 -22.41 -18.29 36.44
N LEU A 17 -22.01 -19.56 36.59
CA LEU A 17 -21.57 -20.47 35.54
C LEU A 17 -22.68 -20.75 34.52
N ILE A 18 -22.31 -20.97 33.26
CA ILE A 18 -22.89 -22.06 32.44
C ILE A 18 -21.76 -22.79 31.72
N ARG A 19 -21.44 -23.99 32.21
CA ARG A 19 -20.83 -25.11 31.47
C ARG A 19 -21.86 -26.24 31.49
N THR A 20 -22.02 -26.94 30.37
CA THR A 20 -22.31 -28.39 30.23
C THR A 20 -22.13 -28.70 28.73
N SER A 21 -21.14 -29.47 28.24
CA SER A 21 -20.96 -30.94 28.22
C SER A 21 -22.19 -31.72 27.71
N ALA A 22 -22.16 -32.80 26.93
CA ALA A 22 -21.25 -33.49 25.99
C ALA A 22 -22.00 -34.76 25.53
N GLY A 23 -21.89 -35.17 24.25
CA GLY A 23 -22.08 -36.56 23.77
C GLY A 23 -23.52 -37.11 23.56
N PRO A 24 -23.66 -38.38 23.08
CA PRO A 24 -23.57 -38.75 21.65
C PRO A 24 -24.69 -39.73 21.16
N GLY A 25 -24.73 -40.03 19.85
CA GLY A 25 -25.58 -41.06 19.21
C GLY A 25 -26.88 -40.48 18.63
N THR A 26 -27.43 -40.89 17.48
CA THR A 26 -27.48 -42.23 16.88
C THR A 26 -27.89 -42.11 15.40
N HIS A 27 -27.36 -43.04 14.59
CA HIS A 27 -27.89 -43.47 13.29
C HIS A 27 -29.42 -43.57 13.26
N LEU A 28 -30.04 -43.05 12.21
CA LEU A 28 -31.34 -43.52 11.73
C LEU A 28 -31.23 -43.83 10.24
N GLN A 29 -31.19 -45.14 9.98
CA GLN A 29 -31.40 -45.72 8.66
C GLN A 29 -32.83 -45.43 8.20
N SER A 30 -33.00 -45.07 6.93
CA SER A 30 -34.26 -45.28 6.22
C SER A 30 -33.99 -46.26 5.10
N SER A 31 -34.43 -47.50 5.32
CA SER A 31 -34.40 -48.59 4.37
C SER A 31 -35.83 -49.05 4.10
N PHE A 32 -36.45 -48.60 3.01
CA PHE A 32 -37.65 -49.21 2.40
C PHE A 32 -37.76 -48.56 1.01
N LEU A 33 -37.45 -49.22 -0.11
CA LEU A 33 -38.22 -50.31 -0.70
C LEU A 33 -37.36 -51.19 -1.62
N ARG A 34 -37.54 -52.52 -1.45
CA ARG A 34 -37.40 -53.61 -2.44
C ARG A 34 -37.95 -53.18 -3.82
N ARG A 35 -37.48 -53.65 -4.98
CA ARG A 35 -37.30 -55.05 -5.40
C ARG A 35 -36.78 -55.04 -6.87
N VAL A 36 -35.92 -56.02 -7.19
CA VAL A 36 -35.87 -56.77 -8.47
C VAL A 36 -35.50 -55.98 -9.73
N PHE A 37 -34.25 -56.17 -10.20
CA PHE A 37 -33.96 -56.82 -11.48
C PHE A 37 -32.43 -57.05 -11.59
N ARG A 38 -32.02 -58.31 -11.80
CA ARG A 38 -30.70 -58.70 -12.33
C ARG A 38 -30.99 -59.63 -13.51
N PRO A 39 -30.35 -59.41 -14.66
CA PRO A 39 -29.35 -60.36 -15.13
C PRO A 39 -28.12 -59.61 -15.71
N SER A 40 -26.90 -59.93 -15.28
CA SER A 40 -26.00 -60.92 -15.90
C SER A 40 -25.72 -60.68 -17.39
N THR A 41 -24.63 -59.98 -17.69
CA THR A 41 -23.67 -60.39 -18.74
C THR A 41 -22.29 -59.81 -18.41
N ASN A 42 -21.28 -60.68 -18.49
CA ASN A 42 -19.87 -60.36 -18.43
C ASN A 42 -19.50 -59.45 -19.60
N PHE A 43 -18.95 -58.28 -19.30
CA PHE A 43 -18.02 -57.58 -20.18
C PHE A 43 -16.88 -57.07 -19.31
N ALA A 44 -15.71 -57.70 -19.45
CA ALA A 44 -14.47 -57.13 -18.94
C ALA A 44 -14.12 -55.92 -19.81
N PRO A 45 -13.97 -54.70 -19.26
CA PRO A 45 -13.42 -53.60 -20.03
C PRO A 45 -11.92 -53.85 -20.22
N SER A 46 -11.48 -53.81 -21.48
CA SER A 46 -10.07 -53.79 -21.85
C SER A 46 -9.36 -52.64 -21.14
N ALA A 47 -8.12 -52.90 -20.71
CA ALA A 47 -7.20 -51.89 -20.19
C ALA A 47 -6.98 -50.78 -21.23
N LEU A 48 -7.71 -49.69 -21.08
CA LEU A 48 -7.34 -48.38 -21.57
C LEU A 48 -7.08 -47.54 -20.32
N GLU A 49 -5.85 -47.08 -20.22
CA GLU A 49 -5.28 -46.32 -19.12
C GLU A 49 -6.26 -45.24 -18.62
N ALA A 50 -6.58 -45.33 -17.34
CA ALA A 50 -7.07 -44.17 -16.60
C ALA A 50 -5.90 -43.18 -16.51
N ALA A 51 -5.81 -42.27 -17.47
CA ALA A 51 -5.13 -41.01 -17.23
C ALA A 51 -5.92 -40.32 -16.10
N GLU A 52 -5.37 -40.35 -14.89
CA GLU A 52 -5.84 -39.55 -13.77
C GLU A 52 -5.80 -38.08 -14.21
N PHE A 53 -6.96 -37.56 -14.61
CA PHE A 53 -7.15 -36.14 -14.76
C PHE A 53 -7.10 -35.58 -13.35
N GLN A 54 -5.92 -35.14 -12.91
CA GLN A 54 -5.80 -34.30 -11.72
C GLN A 54 -6.72 -33.12 -11.94
N SER A 55 -7.86 -33.11 -11.22
CA SER A 55 -8.75 -31.98 -11.24
C SER A 55 -7.95 -30.80 -10.72
N ALA A 56 -7.54 -29.91 -11.61
CA ALA A 56 -7.13 -28.57 -11.21
C ALA A 56 -8.24 -28.05 -10.30
N GLY A 57 -7.91 -27.82 -9.03
CA GLY A 57 -8.87 -27.32 -8.05
C GLY A 57 -9.61 -26.11 -8.65
N ALA A 58 -10.90 -25.98 -8.36
CA ALA A 58 -11.71 -24.88 -8.85
C ALA A 58 -10.95 -23.56 -8.69
N PRO A 59 -10.88 -22.70 -9.73
CA PRO A 59 -10.13 -21.45 -9.63
C PRO A 59 -10.66 -20.67 -8.43
N VAL A 60 -9.74 -20.31 -7.53
CA VAL A 60 -10.07 -19.49 -6.36
C VAL A 60 -10.43 -18.12 -6.90
N VAL A 61 -11.72 -17.87 -7.12
CA VAL A 61 -12.22 -16.57 -7.56
C VAL A 61 -11.97 -15.59 -6.42
N SER A 62 -10.94 -14.78 -6.58
CA SER A 62 -10.58 -13.70 -5.67
C SER A 62 -11.38 -12.46 -6.07
N ARG A 63 -12.02 -11.82 -5.08
CA ARG A 63 -12.64 -10.51 -5.28
C ARG A 63 -11.63 -9.40 -5.63
N ASN A 64 -10.34 -9.66 -5.42
CA ASN A 64 -9.25 -8.79 -5.84
C ASN A 64 -8.60 -9.36 -7.10
N PRO A 65 -8.89 -8.81 -8.30
CA PRO A 65 -8.30 -9.29 -9.55
C PRO A 65 -6.77 -9.12 -9.56
N ASN A 66 -6.19 -8.26 -8.71
CA ASN A 66 -4.73 -8.20 -8.54
C ASN A 66 -4.13 -9.50 -8.00
N LEU A 67 -4.89 -10.30 -7.24
CA LEU A 67 -4.42 -11.59 -6.74
C LEU A 67 -4.48 -12.67 -7.83
N GLU A 68 -5.35 -12.51 -8.83
CA GLU A 68 -5.47 -13.44 -9.97
C GLU A 68 -4.47 -13.10 -11.07
N LEU A 69 -4.15 -11.82 -11.26
CA LEU A 69 -3.08 -11.32 -12.14
C LEU A 69 -1.67 -11.56 -11.56
N ALA A 70 -1.54 -12.06 -10.33
CA ALA A 70 -0.28 -12.22 -9.60
C ALA A 70 0.37 -13.61 -9.75
N ALA A 71 0.30 -14.24 -10.93
CA ALA A 71 1.37 -15.16 -11.28
C ALA A 71 2.63 -14.31 -11.54
N ALA A 72 3.80 -14.69 -11.01
CA ALA A 72 5.03 -13.91 -11.23
C ALA A 72 5.32 -13.69 -12.74
N ALA A 73 4.93 -14.65 -13.58
CA ALA A 73 5.02 -14.56 -15.05
C ALA A 73 4.14 -13.43 -15.64
N SER A 74 2.90 -13.26 -15.18
CA SER A 74 2.02 -12.20 -15.71
C SER A 74 2.47 -10.81 -15.28
N VAL A 75 3.12 -10.67 -14.13
CA VAL A 75 3.73 -9.40 -13.71
C VAL A 75 4.91 -9.04 -14.62
N HIS A 76 5.77 -10.01 -14.95
CA HIS A 76 6.89 -9.78 -15.88
C HIS A 76 6.39 -9.34 -17.26
N ASP A 77 5.35 -9.98 -17.80
CA ASP A 77 4.77 -9.61 -19.10
C ASP A 77 4.20 -8.20 -19.11
N VAL A 78 3.56 -7.78 -18.00
CA VAL A 78 2.99 -6.44 -17.84
C VAL A 78 4.07 -5.35 -17.73
N LEU A 79 5.19 -5.65 -17.07
CA LEU A 79 6.31 -4.68 -16.91
C LEU A 79 7.22 -4.62 -18.14
N ALA A 80 7.29 -5.68 -18.95
CA ALA A 80 8.23 -5.78 -20.07
C ALA A 80 8.19 -4.59 -21.06
N PRO A 81 7.03 -4.03 -21.46
CA PRO A 81 6.98 -2.84 -22.31
C PRO A 81 7.62 -1.61 -21.67
N ILE A 82 7.41 -1.41 -20.36
CA ILE A 82 7.96 -0.28 -19.61
C ILE A 82 9.47 -0.44 -19.44
N ILE A 83 9.92 -1.65 -19.12
CA ILE A 83 11.35 -1.97 -19.02
C ILE A 83 12.05 -1.72 -20.37
N ARG A 84 11.44 -2.13 -21.49
CA ARG A 84 11.99 -1.88 -22.83
C ARG A 84 12.13 -0.39 -23.16
N SER A 85 11.22 0.46 -22.68
CA SER A 85 11.24 1.89 -22.98
C SER A 85 12.14 2.69 -22.05
N ARG A 86 12.26 2.30 -20.78
CA ARG A 86 13.00 3.04 -19.74
C ARG A 86 14.36 2.45 -19.39
N GLY A 87 14.57 1.18 -19.69
CA GLY A 87 15.72 0.41 -19.25
C GLY A 87 15.53 -0.22 -17.87
N LEU A 88 16.60 -0.82 -17.37
CA LEU A 88 16.73 -1.31 -16.01
C LEU A 88 17.71 -0.42 -15.25
N ASP A 89 17.42 -0.21 -13.98
CA ASP A 89 18.30 0.51 -13.06
C ASP A 89 18.40 -0.31 -11.78
N ASP A 90 19.48 -1.06 -11.68
CA ASP A 90 19.75 -2.02 -10.61
C ASP A 90 19.77 -1.33 -9.22
N LEU A 91 19.93 -0.01 -9.16
CA LEU A 91 19.87 0.73 -7.89
C LEU A 91 18.46 0.81 -7.29
N PHE A 92 17.43 0.44 -8.06
CA PHE A 92 16.05 0.28 -7.57
C PHE A 92 15.71 -1.17 -7.19
N GLU A 93 16.70 -2.06 -7.19
CA GLU A 93 16.56 -3.43 -6.67
C GLU A 93 17.20 -3.56 -5.28
N GLY A 94 16.53 -4.30 -4.41
CA GLY A 94 16.92 -4.50 -3.02
C GLY A 94 16.73 -3.26 -2.14
N LYS A 95 17.51 -3.22 -1.05
CA LYS A 95 17.48 -2.14 -0.07
C LYS A 95 18.01 -0.86 -0.71
N ARG A 96 17.27 0.24 -0.55
CA ARG A 96 17.72 1.53 -1.09
C ARG A 96 19.04 2.00 -0.51
N PRO A 97 19.95 2.53 -1.34
CA PRO A 97 21.20 3.13 -0.90
C PRO A 97 20.96 4.47 -0.19
N ASN A 98 21.95 4.95 0.56
CA ASN A 98 21.83 6.15 1.39
C ASN A 98 21.49 7.42 0.59
N TRP A 99 21.83 7.50 -0.70
CA TRP A 99 21.51 8.67 -1.52
C TRP A 99 20.00 8.83 -1.78
N TRP A 100 19.20 7.79 -1.53
CA TRP A 100 17.75 7.79 -1.74
C TRP A 100 17.03 8.82 -0.86
N TRP A 101 17.54 9.12 0.32
CA TRP A 101 16.92 10.07 1.23
C TRP A 101 17.22 11.49 0.77
N THR A 102 16.20 12.25 0.39
CA THR A 102 16.37 13.65 -0.04
C THR A 102 16.36 14.62 1.15
N GLY A 103 15.76 14.20 2.27
CA GLY A 103 15.80 14.88 3.57
C GLY A 103 16.55 14.06 4.63
N LEU A 104 15.98 13.95 5.83
CA LEU A 104 16.52 13.08 6.88
C LEU A 104 16.35 11.60 6.53
N GLU A 105 17.37 10.78 6.80
CA GLU A 105 17.24 9.32 6.75
C GLU A 105 16.38 8.81 7.93
N PRO A 106 15.74 7.63 7.82
CA PRO A 106 14.80 7.13 8.82
C PRO A 106 15.33 7.15 10.26
N ALA A 107 16.57 6.74 10.48
CA ALA A 107 17.17 6.67 11.82
C ALA A 107 17.41 8.03 12.49
N ARG A 108 17.41 9.11 11.72
CA ARG A 108 17.62 10.49 12.20
C ARG A 108 16.35 11.32 12.21
N CYS A 109 15.24 10.77 11.71
CA CYS A 109 13.99 11.48 11.52
C CYS A 109 13.15 11.44 12.82
N PRO A 110 12.45 12.54 13.18
CA PRO A 110 11.46 12.53 14.26
C PRO A 110 10.45 11.40 14.10
N GLY A 111 10.08 10.74 15.21
CA GLY A 111 9.21 9.56 15.19
C GLY A 111 9.95 8.22 14.99
N TRP A 112 11.29 8.24 14.89
CA TRP A 112 12.11 7.02 14.94
C TRP A 112 12.19 6.45 16.36
N THR A 113 12.06 5.13 16.46
CA THR A 113 12.31 4.36 17.68
C THR A 113 13.10 3.11 17.34
N ALA A 114 14.02 2.69 18.23
CA ALA A 114 14.90 1.54 17.97
C ALA A 114 14.14 0.20 17.85
N ASP A 115 12.97 0.11 18.48
CA ASP A 115 12.11 -1.07 18.52
C ASP A 115 11.11 -1.13 17.36
N ARG A 116 10.55 0.00 16.92
CA ARG A 116 9.51 0.04 15.88
C ARG A 116 9.92 0.69 14.56
N GLY A 117 11.11 1.29 14.49
CA GLY A 117 11.56 2.07 13.35
C GLY A 117 10.83 3.42 13.26
N LEU A 118 10.70 3.95 12.04
CA LEU A 118 10.05 5.23 11.77
C LEU A 118 8.53 5.08 11.80
N THR A 119 7.85 5.90 12.60
CA THR A 119 6.39 5.93 12.71
C THR A 119 5.85 7.33 12.47
N SER A 120 4.59 7.43 12.04
CA SER A 120 3.93 8.73 11.84
C SER A 120 3.77 9.46 13.17
N LEU A 121 4.16 10.73 13.18
CA LEU A 121 3.84 11.63 14.28
C LEU A 121 2.33 11.95 14.29
N ALA A 122 1.85 12.38 15.46
CA ALA A 122 0.52 12.96 15.57
C ALA A 122 0.46 14.28 14.79
N MET A 123 -0.69 14.56 14.17
CA MET A 123 -0.89 15.81 13.45
C MET A 123 -0.76 17.01 14.43
N PRO A 124 0.06 18.03 14.11
CA PRO A 124 0.19 19.22 14.95
C PRO A 124 -1.14 19.96 15.07
N ASN A 125 -1.42 20.52 16.26
CA ASN A 125 -2.53 21.43 16.44
C ASN A 125 -2.17 22.80 15.84
N LEU A 126 -2.81 23.17 14.72
CA LEU A 126 -2.48 24.38 13.97
C LEU A 126 -2.68 25.70 14.75
N ASP A 127 -3.47 25.69 15.82
CA ASP A 127 -3.70 26.88 16.65
C ASP A 127 -2.56 27.12 17.67
N THR A 128 -1.78 26.08 17.97
CA THR A 128 -0.84 26.08 19.12
C THR A 128 0.54 25.51 18.83
N CYS A 129 0.74 24.90 17.65
CA CYS A 129 2.00 24.25 17.32
C CYS A 129 3.15 25.25 17.22
N SER A 130 4.29 24.85 17.78
CA SER A 130 5.54 25.54 17.61
C SER A 130 6.10 25.33 16.20
N ARG A 131 7.02 26.21 15.78
CA ARG A 131 7.77 26.04 14.53
C ARG A 131 8.51 24.70 14.49
N GLN A 132 9.05 24.25 15.63
CA GLN A 132 9.78 22.98 15.69
C GLN A 132 8.86 21.79 15.47
N GLU A 133 7.66 21.76 16.05
CA GLU A 133 6.69 20.67 15.83
C GLU A 133 6.25 20.60 14.35
N VAL A 134 6.11 21.73 13.68
CA VAL A 134 5.80 21.77 12.23
C VAL A 134 6.96 21.21 11.41
N LEU A 135 8.21 21.58 11.74
CA LEU A 135 9.40 21.04 11.07
C LEU A 135 9.57 19.54 11.32
N ASP A 136 9.35 19.08 12.55
CA ASP A 136 9.45 17.67 12.90
C ASP A 136 8.39 16.85 12.15
N TYR A 137 7.17 17.37 12.03
CA TYR A 137 6.11 16.74 11.25
C TYR A 137 6.41 16.75 9.74
N PHE A 138 7.00 17.83 9.23
CA PHE A 138 7.45 17.91 7.84
C PHE A 138 8.52 16.85 7.55
N ASP A 139 9.58 16.74 8.37
CA ASP A 139 10.60 15.71 8.22
C ASP A 139 10.02 14.32 8.28
N ASN A 140 9.15 14.07 9.27
CA ASN A 140 8.54 12.78 9.46
C ASN A 140 7.72 12.34 8.24
N THR A 141 6.83 13.19 7.75
CA THR A 141 5.98 12.87 6.59
C THR A 141 6.77 12.80 5.28
N TRP A 142 7.81 13.62 5.13
CA TRP A 142 8.73 13.57 4.00
C TRP A 142 9.48 12.25 3.94
N THR A 143 10.15 11.86 5.03
CA THR A 143 10.92 10.61 5.11
C THR A 143 10.00 9.38 5.04
N LEU A 144 8.80 9.42 5.62
CA LEU A 144 7.82 8.32 5.50
C LEU A 144 7.40 8.07 4.06
N THR A 145 7.20 9.13 3.28
CA THR A 145 6.93 9.01 1.84
C THR A 145 8.11 8.31 1.16
N GLU A 146 9.34 8.74 1.40
CA GLU A 146 10.52 8.11 0.80
C GLU A 146 10.69 6.66 1.25
N LEU A 147 10.34 6.33 2.48
CA LEU A 147 10.42 4.97 3.01
C LEU A 147 9.39 4.06 2.34
N LEU A 148 8.18 4.56 2.10
CA LEU A 148 7.16 3.84 1.34
C LEU A 148 7.66 3.53 -0.08
N PHE A 149 8.19 4.53 -0.78
CA PHE A 149 8.67 4.36 -2.16
C PHE A 149 9.99 3.57 -2.25
N ALA A 150 10.79 3.54 -1.18
CA ALA A 150 11.96 2.67 -1.07
C ALA A 150 11.62 1.19 -1.13
N SER A 151 10.38 0.80 -0.81
CA SER A 151 9.94 -0.60 -0.84
C SER A 151 9.66 -1.12 -2.24
N LEU A 152 9.40 -0.24 -3.22
CA LEU A 152 9.16 -0.62 -4.60
C LEU A 152 10.39 -1.30 -5.20
N GLN A 153 10.22 -2.29 -6.07
CA GLN A 153 11.34 -3.01 -6.67
C GLN A 153 11.32 -2.82 -8.18
N GLY A 154 12.45 -2.37 -8.73
CA GLY A 154 12.61 -2.04 -10.15
C GLY A 154 12.00 -0.69 -10.54
N ASP A 155 12.63 -0.01 -11.51
CA ASP A 155 12.18 1.30 -12.02
C ASP A 155 10.76 1.23 -12.60
N ALA A 156 10.44 0.15 -13.31
CA ALA A 156 9.14 -0.02 -13.97
C ALA A 156 7.94 0.00 -13.00
N ALA A 157 8.13 -0.39 -11.74
CA ALA A 157 7.07 -0.35 -10.72
C ALA A 157 6.54 1.07 -10.47
N PHE A 158 7.35 2.09 -10.70
CA PHE A 158 6.93 3.49 -10.55
C PHE A 158 6.04 3.96 -11.69
N TYR A 159 6.13 3.33 -12.87
CA TYR A 159 5.48 3.80 -14.09
C TYR A 159 4.28 2.96 -14.51
N LEU A 160 4.07 1.81 -13.87
CA LEU A 160 2.93 0.95 -14.14
C LEU A 160 1.63 1.62 -13.64
N PRO A 161 0.69 2.00 -14.52
CA PRO A 161 -0.62 2.46 -14.08
C PRO A 161 -1.42 1.30 -13.46
N PRO A 162 -2.25 1.55 -12.44
CA PRO A 162 -3.16 0.53 -11.93
C PRO A 162 -4.11 0.01 -13.02
N TYR A 163 -4.43 -1.29 -12.98
CA TYR A 163 -5.25 -1.96 -14.01
C TYR A 163 -6.60 -1.28 -14.27
N HIS A 164 -7.19 -0.66 -13.23
CA HIS A 164 -8.48 0.00 -13.31
C HIS A 164 -8.40 1.40 -13.95
N GLN A 165 -7.19 1.93 -14.21
CA GLN A 165 -6.93 3.18 -14.96
C GLN A 165 -7.53 4.46 -14.34
N LEU A 166 -7.98 4.41 -13.08
CA LEU A 166 -8.54 5.55 -12.33
C LEU A 166 -7.50 6.29 -11.49
N ARG A 167 -6.22 5.94 -11.62
CA ARG A 167 -5.13 6.47 -10.81
C ARG A 167 -3.90 6.64 -11.68
N HIS A 168 -3.12 7.67 -11.38
CA HIS A 168 -1.83 7.87 -11.99
C HIS A 168 -0.83 6.77 -11.58
N PRO A 169 0.24 6.55 -12.35
CA PRO A 169 1.34 5.69 -11.93
C PRO A 169 2.04 6.26 -10.68
N LEU A 170 2.75 5.41 -9.95
CA LEU A 170 3.35 5.77 -8.66
C LEU A 170 4.36 6.93 -8.72
N VAL A 171 5.02 7.15 -9.86
CA VAL A 171 5.89 8.32 -10.10
C VAL A 171 5.16 9.65 -9.86
N PHE A 172 3.87 9.74 -10.19
CA PHE A 172 3.04 10.90 -9.89
C PHE A 172 3.02 11.16 -8.39
N TYR A 173 2.67 10.14 -7.60
CA TYR A 173 2.55 10.24 -6.14
C TYR A 173 3.91 10.47 -5.46
N TYR A 174 5.01 10.08 -6.10
CA TYR A 174 6.35 10.41 -5.61
C TYR A 174 6.67 11.91 -5.78
N GLY A 175 6.32 12.51 -6.91
CA GLY A 175 6.56 13.94 -7.19
C GLY A 175 5.51 14.89 -6.60
N HIS A 176 4.25 14.45 -6.52
CA HIS A 176 3.09 15.29 -6.19
C HIS A 176 3.21 16.07 -4.88
N PRO A 177 3.58 15.47 -3.72
CA PRO A 177 3.70 16.23 -2.49
C PRO A 177 4.72 17.37 -2.58
N ALA A 178 5.84 17.17 -3.28
CA ALA A 178 6.87 18.19 -3.43
C ALA A 178 6.39 19.36 -4.30
N ALA A 179 5.72 19.07 -5.42
CA ALA A 179 5.10 20.09 -6.26
C ALA A 179 4.01 20.88 -5.50
N LEU A 180 3.19 20.18 -4.72
CA LEU A 180 2.17 20.79 -3.89
C LEU A 180 2.77 21.80 -2.91
N TYR A 181 3.85 21.47 -2.20
CA TYR A 181 4.54 22.41 -1.29
C TYR A 181 4.95 23.69 -2.02
N VAL A 182 5.65 23.58 -3.15
CA VAL A 182 6.13 24.76 -3.89
C VAL A 182 4.97 25.61 -4.36
N ASN A 183 3.93 25.00 -4.96
CA ASN A 183 2.78 25.74 -5.45
C ASN A 183 2.01 26.43 -4.32
N LYS A 184 1.82 25.77 -3.17
CA LYS A 184 1.19 26.41 -2.00
C LYS A 184 2.05 27.53 -1.41
N PHE A 185 3.38 27.38 -1.39
CA PHE A 185 4.27 28.49 -1.00
C PHE A 185 4.20 29.66 -1.96
N ARG A 186 4.04 29.40 -3.27
CA ARG A 186 3.84 30.46 -4.26
C ARG A 186 2.51 31.18 -4.07
N LEU A 187 1.42 30.44 -3.91
CA LEU A 187 0.10 31.01 -3.64
C LEU A 187 0.05 31.81 -2.33
N ALA A 188 0.78 31.38 -1.30
CA ALA A 188 0.89 32.08 -0.02
C ALA A 188 1.86 33.28 -0.06
N GLY A 189 2.53 33.55 -1.19
CA GLY A 189 3.52 34.64 -1.31
C GLY A 189 4.84 34.36 -0.58
N LEU A 190 5.10 33.12 -0.17
CA LEU A 190 6.36 32.72 0.46
C LEU A 190 7.47 32.54 -0.57
N THR A 191 7.18 32.12 -1.79
CA THR A 191 8.17 32.13 -2.88
C THR A 191 7.56 32.75 -4.13
N SER A 192 8.35 33.51 -4.88
CA SER A 192 7.87 34.18 -6.10
C SER A 192 8.09 33.33 -7.35
N LYS A 193 9.07 32.43 -7.34
CA LYS A 193 9.50 31.65 -8.51
C LYS A 193 9.29 30.16 -8.30
N PRO A 194 8.96 29.42 -9.38
CA PRO A 194 9.01 27.97 -9.37
C PRO A 194 10.45 27.49 -9.19
N ILE A 195 10.61 26.30 -8.63
CA ILE A 195 11.87 25.52 -8.64
C ILE A 195 11.98 24.81 -9.99
N ASN A 196 10.91 24.13 -10.42
CA ASN A 196 10.82 23.49 -11.73
C ASN A 196 9.38 23.60 -12.24
N ALA A 197 9.14 24.58 -13.11
CA ALA A 197 7.79 24.91 -13.58
C ALA A 197 7.09 23.73 -14.28
N LEU A 198 7.84 22.91 -15.03
CA LEU A 198 7.28 21.74 -15.70
C LEU A 198 6.81 20.70 -14.67
N PHE A 199 7.64 20.42 -13.67
CA PHE A 199 7.31 19.44 -12.63
C PHE A 199 6.15 19.94 -11.76
N GLU A 200 6.19 21.21 -11.39
CA GLU A 200 5.11 21.87 -10.66
C GLU A 200 3.79 21.86 -11.42
N GLN A 201 3.79 21.80 -12.74
CA GLN A 201 2.58 21.66 -13.56
C GLN A 201 2.10 20.20 -13.65
N ILE A 202 2.97 19.27 -14.06
CA ILE A 202 2.58 17.87 -14.32
C ILE A 202 2.26 17.10 -13.04
N PHE A 203 2.87 17.49 -11.91
CA PHE A 203 2.59 16.89 -10.61
C PHE A 203 1.51 17.63 -9.82
N GLU A 204 1.08 18.83 -10.23
CA GLU A 204 -0.07 19.54 -9.62
C GLU A 204 -1.41 19.02 -10.12
N THR A 205 -1.41 18.27 -11.23
CA THR A 205 -2.65 17.81 -11.88
C THR A 205 -3.55 17.09 -10.88
N GLY A 206 -4.66 17.76 -10.55
CA GLY A 206 -5.73 17.22 -9.72
C GLY A 206 -6.84 16.65 -10.58
N VAL A 207 -7.87 16.15 -9.91
CA VAL A 207 -9.12 15.77 -10.56
C VAL A 207 -9.87 17.05 -10.93
N ASP A 208 -10.07 17.28 -12.22
CA ASP A 208 -10.91 18.40 -12.69
C ASP A 208 -12.39 18.08 -12.43
N GLU A 209 -13.02 18.91 -11.61
CA GLU A 209 -14.41 18.76 -11.17
C GLU A 209 -15.40 18.82 -12.34
N MET A 210 -15.02 19.46 -13.45
CA MET A 210 -15.87 19.62 -14.64
C MET A 210 -15.71 18.50 -15.67
N SER A 211 -14.73 17.61 -15.49
CA SER A 211 -14.41 16.53 -16.44
C SER A 211 -14.32 15.16 -15.75
N TRP A 212 -15.09 14.96 -14.67
CA TRP A 212 -15.05 13.72 -13.88
C TRP A 212 -15.42 12.44 -14.68
N ASP A 213 -16.13 12.61 -15.80
CA ASP A 213 -16.48 11.54 -16.76
C ASP A 213 -15.55 11.48 -17.99
N ASP A 214 -14.59 12.40 -18.10
CA ASP A 214 -13.61 12.39 -19.19
C ASP A 214 -12.54 11.34 -18.88
N LEU A 215 -12.80 10.12 -19.33
CA LEU A 215 -11.86 8.99 -19.27
C LEU A 215 -10.68 9.14 -20.24
N SER A 216 -10.53 10.29 -20.91
CA SER A 216 -9.39 10.53 -21.79
C SER A 216 -8.09 10.59 -20.97
N GLN A 217 -7.29 9.54 -21.12
CA GLN A 217 -5.98 9.47 -20.50
C GLN A 217 -5.05 10.44 -21.24
N SER A 218 -4.63 11.50 -20.58
CA SER A 218 -3.48 12.26 -21.06
C SER A 218 -2.25 11.37 -21.01
N THR A 219 -1.60 11.15 -22.16
CA THR A 219 -0.32 10.43 -22.24
C THR A 219 0.78 11.35 -21.70
N THR A 220 0.80 11.54 -20.38
CA THR A 220 1.84 12.32 -19.71
C THR A 220 3.16 11.56 -19.81
N ALA A 221 4.15 12.17 -20.44
CA ALA A 221 5.51 11.66 -20.46
C ALA A 221 6.16 11.88 -19.08
N TRP A 222 6.06 10.88 -18.20
CA TRP A 222 6.59 10.99 -16.85
C TRP A 222 8.13 11.04 -16.83
N PRO A 223 8.73 11.98 -16.07
CA PRO A 223 10.18 12.09 -15.91
C PRO A 223 10.78 10.86 -15.19
N SER A 224 12.10 10.70 -15.26
CA SER A 224 12.81 9.64 -14.53
C SER A 224 12.77 9.82 -13.01
N ILE A 225 12.81 8.71 -12.27
CA ILE A 225 12.84 8.77 -10.81
C ILE A 225 14.03 9.56 -10.30
N ARG A 226 15.17 9.53 -10.99
CA ARG A 226 16.34 10.34 -10.64
C ARG A 226 16.10 11.84 -10.80
N GLU A 227 15.39 12.26 -11.84
CA GLU A 227 15.01 13.66 -12.03
C GLU A 227 13.98 14.10 -10.97
N VAL A 228 12.95 13.27 -10.70
CA VAL A 228 11.95 13.56 -9.66
C VAL A 228 12.58 13.59 -8.27
N HIS A 229 13.51 12.67 -7.99
CA HIS A 229 14.29 12.63 -6.75
C HIS A 229 15.15 13.89 -6.58
N SER A 230 15.85 14.31 -7.63
CA SER A 230 16.66 15.53 -7.61
C SER A 230 15.80 16.76 -7.35
N TYR A 231 14.65 16.85 -8.03
CA TYR A 231 13.66 17.90 -7.77
C TYR A 231 13.17 17.90 -6.32
N ARG A 232 12.77 16.73 -5.79
CA ARG A 232 12.37 16.58 -4.38
C ARG A 232 13.45 17.10 -3.43
N LYS A 233 14.72 16.77 -3.69
CA LYS A 233 15.85 17.26 -2.89
C LYS A 233 15.98 18.77 -2.90
N GLU A 234 15.84 19.40 -4.06
CA GLU A 234 15.82 20.86 -4.16
C GLU A 234 14.65 21.47 -3.39
N VAL A 235 13.46 20.88 -3.49
CA VAL A 235 12.26 21.30 -2.76
C VAL A 235 12.46 21.19 -1.25
N TYR A 236 13.03 20.09 -0.75
CA TYR A 236 13.29 19.90 0.68
C TYR A 236 14.23 20.98 1.21
N VAL A 237 15.35 21.24 0.52
CA VAL A 237 16.32 22.28 0.89
C VAL A 237 15.69 23.68 0.83
N HIS A 238 14.86 23.94 -0.20
CA HIS A 238 14.13 25.21 -0.34
C HIS A 238 13.15 25.43 0.81
N SER A 239 12.41 24.38 1.20
CA SER A 239 11.41 24.43 2.26
C SER A 239 12.02 24.70 3.65
N TYR A 240 13.25 24.25 3.86
CA TYR A 240 14.00 24.46 5.10
C TYR A 240 14.66 25.84 5.21
N ARG A 241 15.01 26.47 4.08
CA ARG A 241 15.75 27.73 4.05
C ARG A 241 14.81 28.92 3.99
N LYS A 242 14.36 29.37 5.15
CA LYS A 242 13.92 30.76 5.37
C LYS A 242 14.32 31.25 6.75
N GLU A 243 15.49 31.88 6.79
CA GLU A 243 15.81 33.04 7.61
C GLU A 243 16.12 34.19 6.65
#